data_AF-A0A8S1J9P8-F1
#
_entry.id   AF-A0A8S1J9P8-F1
#
_cell.length_a   1.000
_cell.length_b   1.000
_cell.length_c   1.000
_cell.angle_alpha   90.00
_cell.angle_beta   90.00
_cell.angle_gamma   90.00
#
_symmetry.space_group_name_H-M   'P 1'
#
loop_
_entity.id
_entity.type
_entity.pdbx_description
1 polymer ?
#
loop_
_entity_poly.entity_id
_entity_poly.type
_entity_poly.pdbx_seq_one_letter_code
_entity_poly.pdbx_strand_id
1 'polypeptide(L)'
;MQRESEKQPVGRGPMAEIEFWRRRNAVLSSLCEQLHLGKVRAVVAAVEAGSSDKNLLSSFTTQVGELNKLTVEATDNVKFLTTLERHFKNIHAGRLAGILDTLPPMMNALRMVWIISRHYSDDVRMGNLFQRIAWEVADRAERAIDLKRLFKMPPQEAVDIIKTACSVLEHWYLVYMQVREKIEMSGRDARWEFPKNLLFQKTNYMADICRDLAEMVEVVDDFFKFLGPELKAVTGDTQGIDRVIQSVHAMVEPIENLPFNVFDQANNEQWLKVKTQVANDNEGIKKATRCVDMP
;
A
#
# COMPACT_ATOMS: atom_id res chain seq x y z
N MET A 1 -8.46 -24.08 -21.38
CA MET A 1 -7.49 -23.04 -21.79
C MET A 1 -8.03 -21.62 -21.58
N GLN A 2 -9.19 -21.25 -22.16
CA GLN A 2 -9.77 -19.91 -22.00
C GLN A 2 -10.11 -19.51 -20.54
N ARG A 3 -10.62 -20.44 -19.73
CA ARG A 3 -10.80 -20.22 -18.28
C ARG A 3 -9.49 -20.00 -17.52
N GLU A 4 -8.36 -20.47 -18.05
CA GLU A 4 -7.06 -20.23 -17.41
C GLU A 4 -6.50 -18.86 -17.75
N SER A 5 -6.80 -18.27 -18.91
CA SER A 5 -6.36 -16.90 -19.22
C SER A 5 -7.07 -15.82 -18.41
N GLU A 6 -8.23 -16.13 -17.82
CA GLU A 6 -9.06 -15.16 -17.08
C GLU A 6 -8.78 -15.13 -15.57
N LYS A 7 -8.01 -16.08 -15.04
CA LYS A 7 -7.74 -16.13 -13.60
C LYS A 7 -6.95 -14.91 -13.13
N GLN A 8 -7.37 -14.37 -12.00
CA GLN A 8 -6.74 -13.22 -11.35
C GLN A 8 -6.05 -13.63 -10.03
N PRO A 9 -5.02 -12.90 -9.60
CA PRO A 9 -4.40 -13.13 -8.31
C PRO A 9 -5.39 -12.90 -7.15
N VAL A 10 -5.39 -13.83 -6.19
CA VAL A 10 -6.23 -13.76 -4.98
C VAL A 10 -5.51 -12.98 -3.89
N GLY A 11 -6.10 -11.86 -3.46
CA GLY A 11 -5.52 -10.92 -2.50
C GLY A 11 -5.26 -9.56 -3.14
N ARG A 12 -5.08 -8.51 -2.32
CA ARG A 12 -4.91 -7.12 -2.80
C ARG A 12 -3.44 -6.70 -2.88
N GLY A 13 -2.58 -7.20 -2.01
CA GLY A 13 -1.15 -6.88 -1.99
C GLY A 13 -0.33 -7.52 -3.12
N PRO A 14 0.94 -7.11 -3.30
CA PRO A 14 1.79 -7.55 -4.40
C PRO A 14 2.30 -8.99 -4.24
N MET A 15 2.34 -9.53 -3.01
CA MET A 15 2.64 -10.94 -2.77
C MET A 15 1.62 -11.88 -3.44
N ALA A 16 0.37 -11.43 -3.60
CA ALA A 16 -0.65 -12.20 -4.31
C ALA A 16 -0.28 -12.46 -5.77
N GLU A 17 0.38 -11.49 -6.43
CA GLU A 17 0.85 -11.61 -7.81
C GLU A 17 1.90 -12.73 -7.94
N ILE A 18 2.89 -12.73 -7.03
CA ILE A 18 3.94 -13.76 -7.00
C ILE A 18 3.32 -15.14 -6.79
N GLU A 19 2.43 -15.26 -5.81
CA GLU A 19 1.82 -16.53 -5.44
C GLU A 19 0.84 -17.04 -6.52
N PHE A 20 0.22 -16.13 -7.27
CA PHE A 20 -0.56 -16.47 -8.45
C PHE A 20 0.31 -17.12 -9.53
N TRP A 21 1.41 -16.48 -9.91
CA TRP A 21 2.30 -17.01 -10.94
C TRP A 21 3.01 -18.28 -10.52
N ARG A 22 3.38 -18.41 -9.23
CA ARG A 22 3.95 -19.66 -8.68
C ARG A 22 2.98 -20.83 -8.79
N ARG A 23 1.74 -20.65 -8.32
CA ARG A 23 0.71 -21.69 -8.41
C ARG A 23 0.41 -22.05 -9.86
N ARG A 24 0.28 -21.04 -10.72
CA ARG A 24 0.07 -21.26 -12.16
C ARG A 24 1.22 -22.05 -12.77
N ASN A 25 2.46 -21.67 -12.49
CA ASN A 25 3.64 -22.36 -13.01
C ASN A 25 3.70 -23.82 -12.53
N ALA A 26 3.43 -24.08 -11.25
CA ALA A 26 3.43 -25.44 -10.69
C ALA A 26 2.39 -26.34 -11.37
N VAL A 27 1.16 -25.84 -11.55
CA VAL A 27 0.08 -26.59 -12.22
C VAL A 27 0.42 -26.86 -13.68
N LEU A 28 0.86 -25.85 -14.43
CA LEU A 28 1.15 -26.00 -15.86
C LEU A 28 2.37 -26.89 -16.11
N SER A 29 3.44 -26.73 -15.32
CA SER A 29 4.64 -27.57 -15.42
C SER A 29 4.32 -29.03 -15.10
N SER A 30 3.53 -29.29 -14.05
CA SER A 30 3.07 -30.64 -13.72
C SER A 30 2.24 -31.27 -14.85
N LEU A 31 1.35 -30.50 -15.48
CA LEU A 31 0.56 -30.98 -16.62
C LEU A 31 1.46 -31.27 -17.84
N CYS A 32 2.44 -30.40 -18.13
CA CYS A 32 3.43 -30.65 -19.16
C CYS A 32 4.21 -31.94 -18.91
N GLU A 33 4.69 -32.17 -17.68
CA GLU A 33 5.39 -33.41 -17.31
C GLU A 33 4.51 -34.65 -17.53
N GLN A 34 3.22 -34.57 -17.16
CA GLN A 34 2.26 -35.67 -17.37
C GLN A 34 2.11 -36.02 -18.86
N LEU A 35 2.09 -35.04 -19.76
CA LEU A 35 2.02 -35.29 -21.20
C LEU A 35 3.26 -35.99 -21.75
N HIS A 36 4.41 -35.83 -21.11
CA HIS A 36 5.66 -36.49 -21.50
C HIS A 36 5.83 -37.89 -20.89
N LEU A 37 4.89 -38.37 -20.06
CA LEU A 37 4.92 -39.73 -19.56
C LEU A 37 4.85 -40.74 -20.72
N GLY A 38 5.66 -41.79 -20.65
CA GLY A 38 5.76 -42.79 -21.72
C GLY A 38 4.40 -43.42 -22.09
N LYS A 39 3.53 -43.64 -21.10
CA LYS A 39 2.17 -44.15 -21.32
C LYS A 39 1.30 -43.17 -22.13
N VAL A 40 1.36 -41.88 -21.82
CA VAL A 40 0.58 -40.85 -22.53
C VAL A 40 1.09 -40.71 -23.96
N ARG A 41 2.42 -40.67 -24.16
CA ARG A 41 3.02 -40.65 -25.50
C ARG A 41 2.67 -41.88 -26.34
N ALA A 42 2.64 -43.06 -25.73
CA ALA A 42 2.23 -44.29 -26.41
C ALA A 42 0.75 -44.23 -26.85
N VAL A 43 -0.14 -43.68 -26.02
CA VAL A 43 -1.55 -43.47 -26.39
C VAL A 43 -1.65 -42.48 -27.56
N VAL A 44 -0.94 -41.36 -27.50
CA VAL A 44 -0.91 -40.38 -28.60
C VAL A 44 -0.43 -41.03 -29.89
N ALA A 45 0.69 -41.78 -29.86
CA ALA A 45 1.22 -42.48 -31.03
C ALA A 45 0.25 -43.53 -31.60
N ALA A 46 -0.47 -44.26 -30.74
CA ALA A 46 -1.47 -45.23 -31.17
C ALA A 46 -2.67 -44.54 -31.86
N VAL A 47 -3.12 -43.40 -31.33
CA VAL A 47 -4.19 -42.59 -31.94
C VAL A 47 -3.71 -41.98 -33.27
N GLU A 48 -2.47 -41.51 -33.34
CA GLU A 48 -1.86 -41.01 -34.58
C GLU A 48 -1.77 -42.08 -35.68
N ALA A 49 -1.45 -43.32 -35.32
CA ALA A 49 -1.34 -44.42 -36.27
C ALA A 49 -2.69 -45.01 -36.70
N GLY A 50 -3.70 -45.00 -35.82
CA GLY A 50 -4.96 -45.73 -36.02
C GLY A 50 -6.20 -44.88 -36.27
N SER A 51 -6.18 -43.57 -35.98
CA SER A 51 -7.35 -42.71 -36.10
C SER A 51 -7.50 -42.13 -37.50
N SER A 52 -8.71 -42.25 -38.08
CA SER A 52 -9.11 -41.51 -39.29
C SER A 52 -9.54 -40.08 -38.98
N ASP A 53 -9.73 -39.72 -37.71
CA ASP A 53 -10.14 -38.38 -37.27
C ASP A 53 -8.92 -37.44 -37.13
N LYS A 54 -8.62 -36.75 -38.23
CA LYS A 54 -7.56 -35.74 -38.30
C LYS A 54 -7.86 -34.49 -37.45
N ASN A 55 -9.12 -34.21 -37.13
CA ASN A 55 -9.50 -33.04 -36.33
C ASN A 55 -9.17 -33.26 -34.85
N LEU A 56 -9.30 -34.49 -34.35
CA LEU A 56 -8.93 -34.83 -32.98
C LEU A 56 -7.43 -34.60 -32.73
N LEU A 57 -6.57 -35.11 -33.60
CA LEU A 57 -5.11 -34.98 -33.48
C LEU A 57 -4.63 -33.53 -33.63
N SER A 58 -5.21 -32.79 -34.58
CA SER A 58 -4.87 -31.38 -34.77
C SER A 58 -5.30 -30.54 -33.57
N SER A 59 -6.50 -30.77 -33.03
CA SER A 59 -7.00 -30.09 -31.83
C SER A 59 -6.11 -30.38 -30.61
N PHE A 60 -5.75 -31.64 -30.39
CA PHE A 60 -4.84 -32.02 -29.28
C PHE A 60 -3.47 -31.35 -29.42
N THR A 61 -2.87 -31.39 -30.62
CA THR A 61 -1.58 -30.76 -30.89
C THR A 61 -1.62 -29.25 -30.63
N THR A 62 -2.69 -28.58 -31.06
CA THR A 62 -2.90 -27.15 -30.77
C THR A 62 -2.98 -26.89 -29.27
N GLN A 63 -3.73 -27.69 -28.51
CA GLN A 63 -3.84 -27.53 -27.05
C GLN A 63 -2.52 -27.76 -26.33
N VAL A 64 -1.72 -28.74 -26.74
CA VAL A 64 -0.36 -28.97 -26.20
C VAL A 64 0.55 -27.78 -26.52
N GLY A 65 0.46 -27.23 -27.74
CA GLY A 65 1.18 -26.02 -28.13
C GLY A 65 0.82 -24.81 -27.27
N GLU A 66 -0.47 -24.59 -27.00
CA GLU A 66 -0.95 -23.54 -26.10
C GLU A 66 -0.47 -23.74 -24.67
N LEU A 67 -0.53 -24.97 -24.15
CA LEU A 67 -0.05 -25.30 -22.81
C LEU A 67 1.44 -25.00 -22.65
N ASN A 68 2.26 -25.36 -23.65
CA ASN A 68 3.69 -25.05 -23.64
C ASN A 68 3.94 -23.53 -23.60
N LYS A 69 3.19 -22.74 -24.40
CA LYS A 69 3.28 -21.27 -24.38
C LYS A 69 2.96 -20.71 -22.99
N LEU A 70 1.85 -21.15 -22.38
CA LEU A 70 1.46 -20.71 -21.04
C LEU A 70 2.48 -21.12 -19.96
N THR A 71 3.10 -22.28 -20.10
CA THR A 71 4.12 -22.78 -19.18
C THR A 71 5.38 -21.92 -19.25
N VAL A 72 5.84 -21.60 -20.46
CA VAL A 72 6.99 -20.71 -20.68
C VAL A 72 6.73 -19.32 -20.11
N GLU A 73 5.56 -18.74 -20.37
CA GLU A 73 5.15 -17.45 -19.78
C GLU A 73 5.16 -17.51 -18.24
N ALA A 74 4.53 -18.53 -17.66
CA ALA A 74 4.45 -18.65 -16.21
C ALA A 74 5.83 -18.83 -15.56
N THR A 75 6.72 -19.61 -16.18
CA THR A 75 8.09 -19.79 -15.73
C THR A 75 8.87 -18.46 -15.75
N ASP A 76 8.75 -17.70 -16.85
CA ASP A 76 9.44 -16.42 -17.01
C ASP A 76 8.93 -15.38 -16.00
N ASN A 77 7.61 -15.30 -15.81
CA ASN A 77 7.01 -14.40 -14.82
C ASN A 77 7.43 -14.74 -13.39
N VAL A 78 7.46 -16.02 -13.01
CA VAL A 78 7.96 -16.43 -11.69
C VAL A 78 9.42 -16.00 -11.49
N LYS A 79 10.26 -16.16 -12.51
CA LYS A 79 11.68 -15.76 -12.45
C LYS A 79 11.83 -14.27 -12.16
N PHE A 80 11.15 -13.39 -12.90
CA PHE A 80 11.25 -11.95 -12.70
C PHE A 80 10.60 -11.49 -11.39
N LEU A 81 9.39 -11.96 -11.09
CA LEU A 81 8.67 -11.54 -9.88
C LEU A 81 9.37 -11.99 -8.59
N THR A 82 10.04 -13.15 -8.60
CA THR A 82 10.79 -13.61 -7.43
C THR A 82 11.94 -12.66 -7.07
N THR A 83 12.47 -11.88 -8.02
CA THR A 83 13.47 -10.84 -7.72
C THR A 83 12.92 -9.71 -6.83
N LEU A 84 11.60 -9.52 -6.83
CA LEU A 84 10.90 -8.49 -6.05
C LEU A 84 10.40 -9.01 -4.69
N GLU A 85 10.40 -10.33 -4.48
CA GLU A 85 9.73 -10.96 -3.34
C GLU A 85 10.21 -10.43 -1.99
N ARG A 86 11.52 -10.24 -1.82
CA ARG A 86 12.07 -9.71 -0.57
C ARG A 86 11.55 -8.30 -0.27
N HIS A 87 11.44 -7.45 -1.29
CA HIS A 87 10.90 -6.11 -1.13
C HIS A 87 9.43 -6.15 -0.71
N PHE A 88 8.63 -7.00 -1.36
CA PHE A 88 7.21 -7.13 -1.02
C PHE A 88 6.99 -7.71 0.38
N LYS A 89 7.81 -8.67 0.82
CA LYS A 89 7.79 -9.16 2.21
C LYS A 89 8.16 -8.08 3.21
N ASN A 90 9.17 -7.24 2.91
CA ASN A 90 9.55 -6.12 3.76
C ASN A 90 8.42 -5.09 3.89
N ILE A 91 7.68 -4.79 2.81
CA ILE A 91 6.51 -3.91 2.90
C ILE A 91 5.43 -4.57 3.75
N HIS A 92 5.09 -5.82 3.46
CA HIS A 92 4.00 -6.53 4.12
C HIS A 92 4.20 -6.70 5.63
N ALA A 93 5.39 -7.12 6.05
CA ALA A 93 5.67 -7.52 7.44
C ALA A 93 6.66 -6.60 8.18
N GLY A 94 7.33 -5.68 7.48
CA GLY A 94 8.33 -4.80 8.07
C GLY A 94 7.73 -3.65 8.88
N ARG A 95 8.58 -3.01 9.69
CA ARG A 95 8.26 -1.73 10.36
C ARG A 95 8.23 -0.61 9.32
N LEU A 96 7.46 0.45 9.56
CA LEU A 96 7.34 1.59 8.64
C LEU A 96 8.69 2.19 8.21
N ALA A 97 9.63 2.35 9.15
CA ALA A 97 10.99 2.79 8.83
C ALA A 97 11.70 1.85 7.84
N GLY A 98 11.55 0.52 8.00
CA GLY A 98 12.09 -0.45 7.05
C GLY A 98 11.38 -0.44 5.69
N ILE A 99 10.12 0.01 5.64
CA ILE A 99 9.41 0.25 4.39
C ILE A 99 10.06 1.42 3.64
N LEU A 100 10.34 2.54 4.32
CA LEU A 100 11.05 3.69 3.73
C LEU A 100 12.35 3.26 3.07
N ASP A 101 13.19 2.50 3.78
CA ASP A 101 14.47 2.01 3.27
C ASP A 101 14.30 1.05 2.08
N THR A 102 13.16 0.34 2.02
CA THR A 102 12.86 -0.65 0.97
C THR A 102 12.35 0.01 -0.31
N LEU A 103 11.68 1.17 -0.24
CA LEU A 103 11.03 1.81 -1.38
C LEU A 103 12.00 2.15 -2.54
N PRO A 104 13.15 2.82 -2.32
CA PRO A 104 14.11 3.11 -3.39
C PRO A 104 14.67 1.88 -4.11
N PRO A 105 15.23 0.86 -3.43
CA PRO A 105 15.74 -0.32 -4.12
C PRO A 105 14.63 -1.14 -4.79
N MET A 106 13.43 -1.20 -4.20
CA MET A 106 12.27 -1.85 -4.83
C MET A 106 11.89 -1.17 -6.15
N MET A 107 11.81 0.17 -6.16
CA MET A 107 11.44 0.91 -7.38
C MET A 107 12.47 0.71 -8.51
N ASN A 108 13.76 0.64 -8.16
CA ASN A 108 14.80 0.32 -9.13
C ASN A 108 14.69 -1.13 -9.62
N ALA A 109 14.38 -2.09 -8.75
CA ALA A 109 14.14 -3.47 -9.16
C ALA A 109 12.92 -3.58 -10.10
N LEU A 110 11.84 -2.86 -9.81
CA LEU A 110 10.66 -2.74 -10.69
C LEU A 110 11.04 -2.16 -12.06
N ARG A 111 11.90 -1.15 -12.11
CA ARG A 111 12.46 -0.63 -13.36
C ARG A 111 13.24 -1.70 -14.13
N MET A 112 14.07 -2.50 -13.46
CA MET A 112 14.81 -3.57 -14.14
C MET A 112 13.86 -4.65 -14.70
N VAL A 113 12.80 -5.01 -13.95
CA VAL A 113 11.76 -5.93 -14.43
C VAL A 113 11.06 -5.36 -15.66
N TRP A 114 10.68 -4.08 -15.63
CA TRP A 114 10.07 -3.39 -16.77
C TRP A 114 10.94 -3.42 -18.04
N ILE A 115 12.26 -3.23 -17.89
CA ILE A 115 13.21 -3.20 -19.02
C ILE A 115 13.46 -4.60 -19.60
N ILE A 116 13.54 -5.63 -18.75
CA ILE A 116 14.05 -6.95 -19.15
C ILE A 116 12.92 -7.96 -19.40
N SER A 117 11.82 -7.88 -18.66
CA SER A 117 10.72 -8.84 -18.76
C SER A 117 9.92 -8.65 -20.04
N ARG A 118 9.58 -9.74 -20.72
CA ARG A 118 8.71 -9.70 -21.91
C ARG A 118 7.24 -9.48 -21.60
N HIS A 119 6.85 -9.76 -20.35
CA HIS A 119 5.45 -9.82 -19.90
C HIS A 119 5.15 -8.79 -18.81
N TYR A 120 6.14 -8.06 -18.32
CA TYR A 120 5.96 -6.94 -17.38
C TYR A 120 6.51 -5.63 -17.96
N SER A 121 6.76 -5.59 -19.28
CA SER A 121 7.08 -4.38 -20.04
C SER A 121 5.82 -3.73 -20.66
N ASP A 122 4.62 -4.15 -20.25
CA ASP A 122 3.34 -3.58 -20.70
C ASP A 122 2.63 -2.82 -19.57
N ASP A 123 1.92 -1.75 -19.96
CA ASP A 123 1.30 -0.83 -19.01
C ASP A 123 0.24 -1.48 -18.14
N VAL A 124 -0.45 -2.51 -18.65
CA VAL A 124 -1.55 -3.15 -17.94
C VAL A 124 -1.04 -4.00 -16.79
N ARG A 125 -0.12 -4.95 -17.05
CA ARG A 125 0.41 -5.83 -16.00
C ARG A 125 1.27 -5.09 -15.02
N MET A 126 2.15 -4.21 -15.48
CA MET A 126 2.98 -3.42 -14.58
C MET A 126 2.14 -2.44 -13.77
N GLY A 127 1.18 -1.75 -14.40
CA GLY A 127 0.24 -0.86 -13.72
C GLY A 127 -0.60 -1.57 -12.65
N ASN A 128 -1.05 -2.80 -12.92
CA ASN A 128 -1.76 -3.62 -11.93
C ASN A 128 -0.86 -4.01 -10.75
N LEU A 129 0.40 -4.38 -11.00
CA LEU A 129 1.36 -4.64 -9.94
C LEU A 129 1.62 -3.39 -9.08
N PHE A 130 1.78 -2.22 -9.72
CA PHE A 130 1.91 -0.94 -9.02
C PHE A 130 0.71 -0.62 -8.13
N GLN A 131 -0.51 -0.87 -8.60
CA GLN A 131 -1.73 -0.70 -7.80
C GLN A 131 -1.74 -1.62 -6.57
N ARG A 132 -1.30 -2.87 -6.73
CA ARG A 132 -1.17 -3.81 -5.60
C ARG A 132 -0.16 -3.32 -4.55
N ILE A 133 0.97 -2.76 -5.00
CA ILE A 133 1.98 -2.16 -4.11
C ILE A 133 1.43 -0.93 -3.40
N ALA A 134 0.79 -0.01 -4.13
CA ALA A 134 0.17 1.18 -3.56
C ALA A 134 -0.88 0.83 -2.50
N TRP A 135 -1.69 -0.22 -2.75
CA TRP A 135 -2.64 -0.74 -1.79
C TRP A 135 -1.93 -1.23 -0.51
N GLU A 136 -0.87 -2.03 -0.62
CA GLU A 136 -0.13 -2.54 0.54
C GLU A 136 0.53 -1.39 1.33
N VAL A 137 1.13 -0.41 0.65
CA VAL A 137 1.73 0.78 1.29
C VAL A 137 0.67 1.55 2.09
N ALA A 138 -0.49 1.81 1.50
CA ALA A 138 -1.62 2.44 2.19
C ALA A 138 -2.08 1.61 3.40
N ASP A 139 -2.30 0.31 3.22
CA ASP A 139 -2.77 -0.59 4.27
C ASP A 139 -1.75 -0.73 5.43
N ARG A 140 -0.44 -0.60 5.17
CA ARG A 140 0.59 -0.55 6.22
C ARG A 140 0.57 0.75 7.00
N ALA A 141 0.41 1.90 6.33
CA ALA A 141 0.30 3.19 7.00
C ALA A 141 -0.97 3.29 7.86
N GLU A 142 -2.11 2.86 7.32
CA GLU A 142 -3.41 2.83 8.00
C GLU A 142 -3.34 1.99 9.29
N ARG A 143 -2.78 0.77 9.22
CA ARG A 143 -2.65 -0.10 10.41
C ARG A 143 -1.69 0.40 11.48
N ALA A 144 -0.80 1.32 11.14
CA ALA A 144 0.15 1.87 12.11
C ALA A 144 -0.49 2.94 13.01
N ILE A 145 -1.60 3.55 12.58
CA ILE A 145 -2.25 4.66 13.28
C ILE A 145 -3.52 4.17 13.96
N ASP A 146 -3.49 4.02 15.28
CA ASP A 146 -4.66 3.70 16.10
C ASP A 146 -5.21 4.98 16.76
N LEU A 147 -6.25 5.55 16.14
CA LEU A 147 -6.86 6.80 16.60
C LEU A 147 -7.38 6.74 18.04
N LYS A 148 -7.81 5.57 18.53
CA LYS A 148 -8.33 5.41 19.90
C LYS A 148 -7.25 5.54 20.96
N ARG A 149 -6.01 5.25 20.58
CA ARG A 149 -4.83 5.25 21.45
C ARG A 149 -3.92 6.45 21.19
N LEU A 150 -4.11 7.13 20.05
CA LEU A 150 -3.22 8.16 19.56
C LEU A 150 -2.99 9.30 20.57
N PHE A 151 -4.05 9.80 21.20
CA PHE A 151 -3.96 10.87 22.20
C PHE A 151 -3.74 10.35 23.64
N LYS A 152 -3.61 9.04 23.82
CA LYS A 152 -3.40 8.37 25.13
C LYS A 152 -1.98 7.85 25.33
N MET A 153 -1.16 7.89 24.29
CA MET A 153 0.25 7.51 24.34
C MET A 153 1.14 8.75 24.52
N PRO A 154 2.43 8.60 24.83
CA PRO A 154 3.36 9.73 24.88
C PRO A 154 3.30 10.53 23.57
N PRO A 155 3.13 11.87 23.61
CA PRO A 155 2.93 12.67 22.40
C PRO A 155 4.04 12.53 21.36
N GLN A 156 5.30 12.43 21.81
CA GLN A 156 6.43 12.19 20.91
C GLN A 156 6.30 10.86 20.16
N GLU A 157 5.86 9.78 20.83
CA GLU A 157 5.67 8.48 20.20
C GLU A 157 4.54 8.53 19.15
N ALA A 158 3.43 9.20 19.47
CA ALA A 158 2.32 9.41 18.53
C ALA A 158 2.77 10.19 17.28
N VAL A 159 3.47 11.30 17.48
CA VAL A 159 4.01 12.14 16.39
C VAL A 159 5.00 11.35 15.53
N ASP A 160 5.90 10.58 16.13
CA ASP A 160 6.89 9.79 15.39
C ASP A 160 6.22 8.71 14.52
N ILE A 161 5.20 8.02 15.05
CA ILE A 161 4.42 7.02 14.28
C ILE A 161 3.72 7.69 13.10
N ILE A 162 3.01 8.80 13.33
CA ILE A 162 2.28 9.52 12.27
C ILE A 162 3.25 10.05 11.20
N LYS A 163 4.33 10.71 11.61
CA LYS A 163 5.33 11.28 10.67
C LYS A 163 6.02 10.19 9.87
N THR A 164 6.31 9.03 10.47
CA THR A 164 6.87 7.90 9.74
C THR A 164 5.87 7.34 8.72
N ALA A 165 4.58 7.22 9.09
CA ALA A 165 3.53 6.77 8.16
C ALA A 165 3.33 7.75 7.00
N CYS A 166 3.27 9.06 7.30
CA CYS A 166 3.21 10.13 6.30
C CYS A 166 4.40 10.06 5.35
N SER A 167 5.62 9.92 5.89
CA SER A 167 6.84 9.79 5.11
C SER A 167 6.77 8.59 4.16
N VAL A 168 6.26 7.44 4.60
CA VAL A 168 6.11 6.24 3.75
C VAL A 168 5.21 6.53 2.54
N LEU A 169 4.08 7.20 2.78
CA LEU A 169 3.09 7.53 1.76
C LEU A 169 3.63 8.55 0.73
N GLU A 170 4.33 9.59 1.21
CA GLU A 170 4.94 10.61 0.34
C GLU A 170 6.16 10.07 -0.41
N HIS A 171 6.99 9.27 0.26
CA HIS A 171 8.20 8.70 -0.34
C HIS A 171 7.85 7.69 -1.46
N TRP A 172 6.72 6.99 -1.36
CA TRP A 172 6.18 6.17 -2.45
C TRP A 172 6.02 6.98 -3.74
N TYR A 173 5.37 8.16 -3.65
CA TYR A 173 5.20 9.06 -4.79
C TYR A 173 6.55 9.61 -5.29
N LEU A 174 7.38 10.11 -4.37
CA LEU A 174 8.66 10.75 -4.71
C LEU A 174 9.59 9.79 -5.45
N VAL A 175 9.79 8.57 -4.92
CA VAL A 175 10.68 7.57 -5.51
C VAL A 175 10.16 7.12 -6.87
N TYR A 176 8.84 6.97 -7.04
CA TYR A 176 8.25 6.65 -8.35
C TYR A 176 8.58 7.75 -9.37
N MET A 177 8.37 9.02 -9.01
CA MET A 177 8.63 10.14 -9.92
C MET A 177 10.10 10.25 -10.30
N GLN A 178 11.01 10.06 -9.34
CA GLN A 178 12.46 10.05 -9.59
C GLN A 178 12.87 8.93 -10.57
N VAL A 179 12.32 7.72 -10.41
CA VAL A 179 12.64 6.59 -11.30
C VAL A 179 12.02 6.81 -12.68
N ARG A 180 10.80 7.34 -12.76
CA ARG A 180 10.15 7.71 -14.01
C ARG A 180 10.97 8.75 -14.78
N GLU A 181 11.45 9.79 -14.12
CA GLU A 181 12.31 10.81 -14.71
C GLU A 181 13.63 10.20 -15.25
N LYS A 182 14.25 9.28 -14.51
CA LYS A 182 15.44 8.55 -14.98
C LYS A 182 15.16 7.73 -16.25
N ILE A 183 13.98 7.10 -16.36
CA ILE A 183 13.58 6.37 -17.57
C ILE A 183 13.42 7.37 -18.73
N GLU A 184 12.77 8.50 -18.51
CA GLU A 184 12.59 9.55 -19.53
C GLU A 184 13.93 10.12 -20.02
N MET A 185 14.85 10.44 -19.11
CA MET A 185 16.18 10.94 -19.46
C MET A 185 17.03 9.92 -20.21
N SER A 186 16.83 8.62 -19.97
CA SER A 186 17.59 7.58 -20.67
C SER A 186 17.25 7.51 -22.16
N GLY A 187 16.03 7.90 -22.56
CA GLY A 187 15.55 7.95 -23.94
C GLY A 187 15.52 6.62 -24.69
N ARG A 188 15.89 5.51 -24.05
CA ARG A 188 16.06 4.18 -24.68
C ARG A 188 14.94 3.20 -24.34
N ASP A 189 14.36 3.35 -23.16
CA ASP A 189 13.37 2.41 -22.62
C ASP A 189 11.94 2.94 -22.80
N ALA A 190 10.96 2.04 -22.87
CA ALA A 190 9.55 2.41 -22.84
C ALA A 190 9.22 3.20 -21.56
N ARG A 191 8.40 4.25 -21.68
CA ARG A 191 8.05 5.13 -20.56
C ARG A 191 7.07 4.45 -19.61
N TRP A 192 7.13 4.86 -18.34
CA TRP A 192 6.06 4.57 -17.39
C TRP A 192 4.92 5.58 -17.54
N GLU A 193 3.81 5.11 -18.12
CA GLU A 193 2.60 5.89 -18.35
C GLU A 193 1.39 5.26 -17.64
N PHE A 194 1.49 5.09 -16.32
CA PHE A 194 0.39 4.56 -15.51
C PHE A 194 -0.56 5.68 -15.01
N PRO A 195 -1.87 5.42 -14.88
CA PRO A 195 -2.83 6.37 -14.35
C PRO A 195 -2.48 6.79 -12.91
N LYS A 196 -1.99 8.02 -12.72
CA LYS A 196 -1.51 8.52 -11.41
C LYS A 196 -2.56 8.45 -10.31
N ASN A 197 -3.84 8.63 -10.65
CA ASN A 197 -4.94 8.50 -9.70
C ASN A 197 -4.98 7.10 -9.07
N LEU A 198 -4.82 6.04 -9.86
CA LEU A 198 -4.86 4.66 -9.35
C LEU A 198 -3.67 4.34 -8.42
N LEU A 199 -2.54 5.02 -8.59
CA LEU A 199 -1.32 4.76 -7.83
C LEU A 199 -1.19 5.64 -6.58
N PHE A 200 -1.72 6.88 -6.62
CA PHE A 200 -1.38 7.91 -5.64
C PHE A 200 -2.57 8.59 -4.98
N GLN A 201 -3.80 8.48 -5.51
CA GLN A 201 -4.94 9.21 -4.96
C GLN A 201 -5.19 8.85 -3.48
N LYS A 202 -5.25 7.55 -3.16
CA LYS A 202 -5.43 7.09 -1.77
C LYS A 202 -4.23 7.49 -0.90
N THR A 203 -3.00 7.24 -1.34
CA THR A 203 -1.81 7.51 -0.51
C THR A 203 -1.61 9.00 -0.24
N ASN A 204 -1.88 9.87 -1.21
CA ASN A 204 -1.79 11.31 -1.05
C ASN A 204 -2.85 11.81 -0.07
N TYR A 205 -4.11 11.37 -0.23
CA TYR A 205 -5.17 11.68 0.72
C TYR A 205 -4.79 11.26 2.15
N MET A 206 -4.29 10.05 2.33
CA MET A 206 -3.85 9.57 3.63
C MET A 206 -2.69 10.37 4.22
N ALA A 207 -1.76 10.85 3.39
CA ALA A 207 -0.67 11.72 3.85
C ALA A 207 -1.22 13.06 4.38
N ASP A 208 -2.23 13.63 3.71
CA ASP A 208 -2.91 14.84 4.18
C ASP A 208 -3.56 14.61 5.56
N ILE A 209 -4.25 13.49 5.74
CA ILE A 209 -4.82 13.09 7.05
C ILE A 209 -3.71 12.91 8.10
N CYS A 210 -2.59 12.29 7.76
CA CYS A 210 -1.46 12.14 8.69
C CYS A 210 -0.93 13.51 9.13
N ARG A 211 -0.80 14.47 8.21
CA ARG A 211 -0.36 15.84 8.57
C ARG A 211 -1.34 16.52 9.53
N ASP A 212 -2.64 16.40 9.26
CA ASP A 212 -3.68 16.94 10.14
C ASP A 212 -3.62 16.32 11.55
N LEU A 213 -3.47 14.99 11.64
CA LEU A 213 -3.37 14.28 12.92
C LEU A 213 -2.10 14.67 13.68
N ALA A 214 -0.96 14.81 13.00
CA ALA A 214 0.29 15.23 13.63
C ALA A 214 0.17 16.63 14.25
N GLU A 215 -0.42 17.57 13.51
CA GLU A 215 -0.69 18.93 14.01
C GLU A 215 -1.59 18.90 15.25
N MET A 216 -2.66 18.09 15.23
CA MET A 216 -3.57 17.98 16.38
C MET A 216 -2.87 17.40 17.62
N VAL A 217 -2.01 16.39 17.46
CA VAL A 217 -1.23 15.83 18.58
C VAL A 217 -0.25 16.87 19.13
N GLU A 218 0.45 17.61 18.26
CA GLU A 218 1.37 18.69 18.66
C GLU A 218 0.64 19.79 19.43
N VAL A 219 -0.54 20.23 18.97
CA VAL A 219 -1.38 21.23 19.66
C VAL A 219 -1.78 20.76 21.06
N VAL A 220 -2.17 19.49 21.21
CA VAL A 220 -2.58 18.92 22.49
C VAL A 220 -1.39 18.84 23.45
N ASP A 221 -0.23 18.42 22.96
CA ASP A 221 1.02 18.37 23.73
C ASP A 221 1.45 19.76 24.20
N ASP A 222 1.36 20.77 23.33
CA ASP A 222 1.65 22.17 23.67
C ASP A 222 0.75 22.68 24.80
N PHE A 223 -0.55 22.34 24.77
CA PHE A 223 -1.44 22.67 25.89
C PHE A 223 -1.02 21.98 27.19
N PHE A 224 -0.68 20.70 27.17
CA PHE A 224 -0.27 20.00 28.40
C PHE A 224 1.07 20.47 28.95
N LYS A 225 2.01 20.87 28.09
CA LYS A 225 3.26 21.52 28.49
C LYS A 225 3.01 22.87 29.15
N PHE A 226 2.13 23.69 28.56
CA PHE A 226 1.76 24.98 29.11
C PHE A 226 1.01 24.85 30.45
N LEU A 227 0.08 23.90 30.56
CA LEU A 227 -0.75 23.64 31.75
C LEU A 227 -0.03 22.76 32.80
N GLY A 228 1.29 22.65 32.69
CA GLY A 228 2.12 21.86 33.59
C GLY A 228 2.02 22.29 35.07
N PRO A 229 2.60 21.50 35.99
CA PRO A 229 2.55 21.76 37.42
C PRO A 229 3.12 23.14 37.82
N GLU A 230 4.00 23.70 37.00
CA GLU A 230 4.56 25.05 37.17
C GLU A 230 3.47 26.14 37.09
N LEU A 231 2.53 26.03 36.14
CA LEU A 231 1.43 26.99 36.01
C LEU A 231 0.45 26.86 37.19
N LYS A 232 0.16 25.61 37.63
CA LYS A 232 -0.67 25.35 38.83
C LYS A 232 -0.07 25.95 40.10
N ALA A 233 1.26 25.93 40.21
CA ALA A 233 1.96 26.47 41.37
C ALA A 233 1.98 28.01 41.40
N VAL A 234 1.95 28.65 40.22
CA VAL A 234 2.09 30.11 40.09
C VAL A 234 0.74 30.84 40.14
N THR A 235 -0.33 30.28 39.56
CA THR A 235 -1.63 31.00 39.45
C THR A 235 -2.55 30.81 40.65
N GLY A 236 -2.41 29.72 41.41
CA GLY A 236 -3.30 29.38 42.54
C GLY A 236 -4.74 28.99 42.15
N ASP A 237 -5.14 29.17 40.88
CA ASP A 237 -6.46 28.77 40.34
C ASP A 237 -6.44 27.35 39.78
N THR A 238 -6.41 26.37 40.69
CA THR A 238 -6.42 24.95 40.30
C THR A 238 -7.70 24.55 39.57
N GLN A 239 -8.85 25.18 39.88
CA GLN A 239 -10.12 24.84 39.25
C GLN A 239 -10.22 25.32 37.81
N GLY A 240 -9.73 26.53 37.51
CA GLY A 240 -9.65 27.04 36.14
C GLY A 240 -8.75 26.16 35.27
N ILE A 241 -7.58 25.78 35.79
CA ILE A 241 -6.65 24.90 35.07
C ILE A 241 -7.27 23.52 34.82
N ASP A 242 -7.93 22.92 35.81
CA ASP A 242 -8.60 21.62 35.64
C ASP A 242 -9.73 21.67 34.60
N ARG A 243 -10.47 22.79 34.51
CA ARG A 243 -11.47 22.99 33.45
C ARG A 243 -10.83 23.06 32.07
N VAL A 244 -9.73 23.79 31.92
CA VAL A 244 -9.00 23.87 30.64
C VAL A 244 -8.48 22.50 30.23
N ILE A 245 -7.92 21.72 31.16
CA ILE A 245 -7.48 20.34 30.91
C ILE A 245 -8.64 19.47 30.40
N GLN A 246 -9.82 19.56 31.04
CA GLN A 246 -11.01 18.84 30.57
C GLN A 246 -11.44 19.28 29.17
N SER A 247 -11.36 20.58 28.85
CA SER A 247 -11.64 21.07 27.49
C SER A 247 -10.66 20.54 26.45
N VAL A 248 -9.36 20.45 26.78
CA VAL A 248 -8.34 19.86 25.88
C VAL A 248 -8.64 18.37 25.63
N HIS A 249 -9.05 17.61 26.64
CA HIS A 249 -9.46 16.21 26.45
C HIS A 249 -10.73 16.10 25.59
N ALA A 250 -11.74 16.94 25.83
CA ALA A 250 -12.98 16.93 25.07
C ALA A 250 -12.78 17.32 23.59
N MET A 251 -11.80 18.18 23.30
CA MET A 251 -11.45 18.61 21.94
C MET A 251 -11.07 17.45 21.02
N VAL A 252 -10.40 16.41 21.55
CA VAL A 252 -9.93 15.26 20.73
C VAL A 252 -10.82 14.03 20.79
N GLU A 253 -11.81 14.01 21.69
CA GLU A 253 -12.77 12.91 21.84
C GLU A 253 -13.49 12.53 20.52
N PRO A 254 -13.88 13.48 19.64
CA PRO A 254 -14.47 13.14 18.35
C PRO A 254 -13.53 12.35 17.43
N ILE A 255 -12.22 12.56 17.55
CA ILE A 255 -11.19 11.87 16.74
C ILE A 255 -10.99 10.44 17.26
N GLU A 256 -10.96 10.28 18.59
CA GLU A 256 -10.83 8.95 19.20
C GLU A 256 -12.02 8.04 18.89
N ASN A 257 -13.21 8.63 18.72
CA ASN A 257 -14.48 7.92 18.55
C ASN A 257 -15.10 8.11 17.16
N LEU A 258 -14.27 8.23 16.11
CA LEU A 258 -14.78 8.37 14.75
C LEU A 258 -15.67 7.18 14.33
N PRO A 259 -16.89 7.45 13.80
CA PRO A 259 -17.79 6.39 13.33
C PRO A 259 -17.47 5.91 11.91
N PHE A 260 -16.38 6.40 11.31
CA PHE A 260 -15.98 6.12 9.93
C PHE A 260 -14.46 5.97 9.82
N ASN A 261 -13.98 5.39 8.71
CA ASN A 261 -12.56 5.31 8.42
C ASN A 261 -12.06 6.65 7.87
N VAL A 262 -11.19 7.34 8.63
CA VAL A 262 -10.60 8.62 8.22
C VAL A 262 -9.72 8.51 6.98
N PHE A 263 -9.16 7.34 6.69
CA PHE A 263 -8.29 7.10 5.54
C PHE A 263 -9.06 6.70 4.27
N ASP A 264 -10.39 6.62 4.34
CA ASP A 264 -11.24 6.47 3.17
C ASP A 264 -11.66 7.85 2.65
N GLN A 265 -11.25 8.17 1.42
CA GLN A 265 -11.52 9.45 0.78
C GLN A 265 -13.02 9.77 0.65
N ALA A 266 -13.89 8.75 0.63
CA ALA A 266 -15.34 8.94 0.66
C ALA A 266 -15.82 9.68 1.93
N ASN A 267 -15.02 9.67 3.00
CA ASN A 267 -15.33 10.34 4.27
C ASN A 267 -14.67 11.72 4.42
N ASN A 268 -14.11 12.29 3.35
CA ASN A 268 -13.38 13.56 3.43
C ASN A 268 -14.25 14.72 3.96
N GLU A 269 -15.53 14.79 3.57
CA GLU A 269 -16.44 15.82 4.07
C GLU A 269 -16.69 15.69 5.57
N GLN A 270 -16.83 14.46 6.07
CA GLN A 270 -17.00 14.16 7.49
C GLN A 270 -15.72 14.48 8.26
N TRP A 271 -14.55 14.14 7.72
CA TRP A 271 -13.26 14.52 8.32
C TRP A 271 -13.11 16.03 8.44
N LEU A 272 -13.44 16.79 7.37
CA LEU A 272 -13.33 18.25 7.39
C LEU A 272 -14.21 18.90 8.46
N LYS A 273 -15.40 18.34 8.73
CA LYS A 273 -16.27 18.78 9.83
C LYS A 273 -15.62 18.55 11.19
N VAL A 274 -15.03 17.38 11.42
CA VAL A 274 -14.31 17.06 12.66
C VAL A 274 -13.11 17.99 12.83
N LYS A 275 -12.30 18.16 11.78
CA LYS A 275 -11.16 19.09 11.79
C LYS A 275 -11.56 20.52 12.12
N THR A 276 -12.66 21.01 11.53
CA THR A 276 -13.19 22.35 11.80
C THR A 276 -13.66 22.49 13.25
N GLN A 277 -14.33 21.47 13.79
CA GLN A 277 -14.74 21.46 15.20
C GLN A 277 -13.53 21.55 16.15
N VAL A 278 -12.52 20.71 15.93
CA VAL A 278 -11.25 20.72 16.71
C VAL A 278 -10.55 22.08 16.62
N ALA A 279 -10.52 22.71 15.44
CA ALA A 279 -9.94 24.04 15.27
C ALA A 279 -10.70 25.12 16.06
N ASN A 280 -12.04 25.09 16.06
CA ASN A 280 -12.87 26.01 16.83
C ASN A 280 -12.65 25.82 18.34
N ASP A 281 -12.58 24.57 18.80
CA ASP A 281 -12.34 24.25 20.21
C ASP A 281 -10.94 24.72 20.64
N ASN A 282 -9.91 24.52 19.81
CA ASN A 282 -8.55 25.04 20.03
C ASN A 282 -8.54 26.57 20.19
N GLU A 283 -9.23 27.31 19.32
CA GLU A 283 -9.36 28.77 19.45
C GLU A 283 -10.10 29.18 20.72
N GLY A 284 -11.16 28.45 21.09
CA GLY A 284 -11.92 28.68 22.33
C GLY A 284 -11.04 28.49 23.56
N ILE A 285 -10.26 27.41 23.61
CA ILE A 285 -9.33 27.10 24.70
C ILE A 285 -8.23 28.17 24.78
N LYS A 286 -7.64 28.58 23.65
CA LYS A 286 -6.63 29.66 23.59
C LYS A 286 -7.17 31.00 24.11
N LYS A 287 -8.43 31.33 23.86
CA LYS A 287 -9.07 32.53 24.41
C LYS A 287 -9.26 32.42 25.92
N ALA A 288 -9.69 31.25 26.41
CA ALA A 288 -9.88 31.00 27.84
C ALA A 288 -8.56 31.09 28.61
N THR A 289 -7.46 30.54 28.10
CA THR A 289 -6.14 30.62 28.77
C THR A 289 -5.58 32.03 28.81
N ARG A 290 -5.73 32.83 27.75
CA ARG A 290 -5.31 34.25 27.74
C ARG A 290 -6.07 35.13 28.74
N CYS A 291 -7.29 34.75 29.11
CA CYS A 291 -8.04 35.48 30.14
C CYS A 291 -7.59 35.15 31.57
N VAL A 292 -6.86 34.04 31.78
CA VAL A 292 -6.33 33.63 33.09
C VAL A 292 -4.98 34.30 33.38
N ASP A 293 -4.23 34.71 32.35
CA ASP A 293 -2.93 35.39 32.46
C ASP A 293 -3.02 36.91 32.81
N MET A 294 -4.16 37.43 33.26
CA MET A 294 -4.27 38.82 33.74
C MET A 294 -4.49 38.92 35.26
N PRO A 295 -3.44 39.36 35.97
CA PRO A 295 -3.51 40.46 36.93
C PRO A 295 -2.83 41.73 36.41
#